data_AF-A0A3C0G055-F1
#
_entry.id   AF-A0A3C0G055-F1
#
_cell.length_a   1.000
_cell.length_b   1.000
_cell.length_c   1.000
_cell.angle_alpha   90.00
_cell.angle_beta   90.00
_cell.angle_gamma   90.00
#
_symmetry.space_group_name_H-M   'P 1'
#
loop_
_entity.id
_entity.type
_entity.pdbx_description
1 polymer ?
#
loop_
_entity_poly.entity_id
_entity_poly.type
_entity_poly.pdbx_seq_one_letter_code
_entity_poly.pdbx_strand_id
1 'polypeptide(L)'
;MSEEKLMSKKKPAYPVSEALDGYLEHYSRKIEIPIFYDDLLRFSGSVVVYDKNDEDTLWVRAYYSEFDRKEIDDSLKKVYSILLSDGSDNIHQYLNVDAVDFCTFGNSKPFRIKIRNILNDNFTYFYI
;
A
#
# COMPACT_ATOMS: atom_id res chain seq x y z
N MET A 1 -21.89 6.25 20.05
CA MET A 1 -21.83 4.92 19.44
C MET A 1 -22.08 5.10 17.96
N SER A 2 -21.02 5.19 17.17
CA SER A 2 -21.11 5.28 15.71
C SER A 2 -21.71 3.99 15.18
N GLU A 3 -22.81 4.08 14.44
CA GLU A 3 -23.39 2.94 13.71
C GLU A 3 -22.29 2.30 12.87
N GLU A 4 -21.94 1.04 13.18
CA GLU A 4 -21.04 0.28 12.33
C GLU A 4 -21.69 0.16 10.95
N LYS A 5 -21.12 0.83 9.94
CA LYS A 5 -21.47 0.59 8.55
C LYS A 5 -21.10 -0.85 8.21
N LEU A 6 -22.03 -1.78 8.45
CA LEU A 6 -21.88 -3.19 8.13
C LEU A 6 -21.99 -3.35 6.62
N MET A 7 -20.99 -3.97 6.01
CA MET A 7 -21.04 -4.31 4.60
C MET A 7 -22.16 -5.33 4.34
N SER A 8 -23.16 -4.94 3.56
CA SER A 8 -24.31 -5.80 3.25
C SER A 8 -23.99 -6.94 2.28
N LYS A 9 -22.94 -6.78 1.45
CA LYS A 9 -22.53 -7.78 0.44
C LYS A 9 -21.01 -7.83 0.31
N LYS A 10 -20.43 -9.01 0.53
CA LYS A 10 -19.01 -9.28 0.31
C LYS A 10 -18.77 -9.83 -1.09
N LYS A 11 -17.82 -9.23 -1.83
CA LYS A 11 -17.35 -9.81 -3.10
C LYS A 11 -16.60 -11.12 -2.80
N PRO A 12 -16.86 -12.22 -3.52
CA PRO A 12 -16.05 -13.43 -3.39
C PRO A 12 -14.61 -13.14 -3.83
N ALA A 13 -13.65 -13.75 -3.13
CA ALA A 13 -12.25 -13.73 -3.54
C ALA A 13 -12.04 -14.80 -4.62
N TYR A 14 -11.49 -14.40 -5.76
CA TYR A 14 -11.15 -15.32 -6.85
C TYR A 14 -9.64 -15.55 -6.83
N PRO A 15 -9.18 -16.81 -6.64
CA PRO A 15 -7.76 -17.10 -6.70
C PRO A 15 -7.24 -16.93 -8.13
N VAL A 16 -5.93 -16.72 -8.26
CA VAL A 16 -5.25 -16.79 -9.55
C VAL A 16 -5.29 -18.24 -10.03
N SER A 17 -5.90 -18.49 -11.19
CA SER A 17 -5.95 -19.84 -11.77
C SER A 17 -4.57 -20.31 -12.23
N GLU A 18 -4.31 -21.62 -12.19
CA GLU A 18 -3.04 -22.22 -12.66
C GLU A 18 -2.68 -21.79 -14.10
N ALA A 19 -3.67 -21.70 -15.00
CA ALA A 19 -3.45 -21.25 -16.36
C ALA A 19 -2.95 -19.79 -16.44
N LEU A 20 -3.50 -18.90 -15.60
CA LEU A 20 -3.06 -17.50 -15.52
C LEU A 20 -1.69 -17.41 -14.86
N ASP A 21 -1.44 -18.17 -13.79
CA ASP A 21 -0.14 -18.19 -13.12
C ASP A 21 0.99 -18.63 -14.06
N GLY A 22 0.78 -19.73 -14.79
CA GLY A 22 1.75 -20.22 -15.79
C GLY A 22 1.95 -19.25 -16.96
N TYR A 23 0.90 -18.54 -17.39
CA TYR A 23 1.05 -17.47 -18.39
C TYR A 23 1.92 -16.33 -17.86
N LEU A 24 1.68 -15.86 -16.64
CA LEU A 24 2.44 -14.76 -16.04
C LEU A 24 3.91 -15.15 -15.84
N GLU A 25 4.18 -16.38 -15.41
CA GLU A 25 5.53 -16.92 -15.28
C GLU A 25 6.26 -16.99 -16.63
N HIS A 26 5.61 -17.57 -17.66
CA HIS A 26 6.20 -17.72 -18.99
C HIS A 26 6.63 -16.39 -19.62
N TYR A 27 5.88 -15.31 -19.38
CA TYR A 27 6.17 -13.98 -19.90
C TYR A 27 6.92 -13.07 -18.90
N SER A 28 7.45 -13.62 -17.80
CA SER A 28 8.17 -12.86 -16.77
C SER A 28 7.36 -11.68 -16.20
N ARG A 29 6.06 -11.88 -16.05
CA ARG A 29 5.09 -10.93 -15.46
C ARG A 29 4.68 -11.30 -14.04
N LYS A 30 5.41 -12.21 -13.41
CA LYS A 30 5.28 -12.61 -12.02
C LYS A 30 6.52 -12.13 -11.28
N ILE A 31 6.32 -11.41 -10.18
CA ILE A 31 7.40 -10.87 -9.36
C ILE A 31 7.03 -11.00 -7.88
N GLU A 32 8.00 -11.37 -7.06
CA GLU A 32 7.88 -11.32 -5.62
C GLU A 32 8.18 -9.90 -5.13
N ILE A 33 7.29 -9.38 -4.28
CA ILE A 33 7.46 -8.07 -3.65
C ILE A 33 8.05 -8.25 -2.25
N PRO A 34 8.91 -7.33 -1.78
CA PRO A 34 9.62 -7.46 -0.51
C PRO A 34 8.79 -7.07 0.73
N ILE A 35 7.46 -7.08 0.62
CA ILE A 35 6.57 -6.71 1.72
C ILE A 35 5.26 -7.47 1.61
N PHE A 36 4.75 -7.95 2.74
CA PHE A 36 3.46 -8.60 2.83
C PHE A 36 2.42 -7.65 3.45
N TYR A 37 1.15 -7.92 3.16
CA TYR A 37 0.03 -7.18 3.75
C TYR A 37 0.07 -7.24 5.29
N ASP A 38 0.44 -8.38 5.87
CA ASP A 38 0.54 -8.57 7.32
C ASP A 38 1.64 -7.71 7.96
N ASP A 39 2.70 -7.35 7.23
CA ASP A 39 3.73 -6.42 7.72
C ASP A 39 3.15 -5.02 7.92
N LEU A 40 2.25 -4.60 7.02
CA LEU A 40 1.57 -3.30 7.10
C LEU A 40 0.52 -3.24 8.20
N LEU A 41 -0.03 -4.38 8.62
CA LEU A 41 -0.96 -4.46 9.75
C LEU A 41 -0.29 -4.21 11.11
N ARG A 42 1.05 -4.19 11.18
CA ARG A 42 1.83 -3.96 12.42
C ARG A 42 1.82 -2.50 12.92
N PHE A 43 0.95 -1.64 12.38
CA PHE A 43 0.92 -0.23 12.79
C PHE A 43 0.53 -0.06 14.26
N SER A 44 1.21 0.85 14.96
CA SER A 44 1.04 1.10 16.40
C SER A 44 -0.09 2.10 16.71
N GLY A 45 -0.53 2.86 15.72
CA GLY A 45 -1.61 3.81 15.85
C GLY A 45 -2.06 4.34 14.49
N SER A 46 -3.18 5.07 14.48
CA SER A 46 -3.65 5.71 13.26
C SER A 46 -4.47 6.96 13.54
N VAL A 47 -4.61 7.83 12.53
CA VAL A 47 -5.52 8.99 12.57
C VAL A 47 -6.43 9.00 11.37
N VAL A 48 -7.65 9.48 11.53
CA VAL A 48 -8.62 9.61 10.42
C VAL A 48 -8.10 10.62 9.40
N VAL A 49 -8.21 10.27 8.12
CA VAL A 49 -7.93 11.18 7.01
C VAL A 49 -9.25 11.85 6.61
N TYR A 50 -9.32 13.16 6.81
CA TYR A 50 -10.44 13.97 6.34
C TYR A 50 -10.16 14.54 4.96
N ASP A 51 -11.22 14.79 4.19
CA ASP A 51 -11.11 15.49 2.92
C ASP A 51 -11.04 17.02 3.11
N LYS A 52 -11.02 17.78 2.01
CA LYS A 52 -10.96 19.25 2.04
C LYS A 52 -12.17 19.93 2.68
N ASN A 53 -13.28 19.21 2.85
CA ASN A 53 -14.52 19.69 3.44
C ASN A 53 -14.69 19.19 4.89
N ASP A 54 -13.66 18.59 5.48
CA ASP A 54 -13.68 17.97 6.81
C ASP A 54 -14.61 16.73 6.88
N GLU A 55 -14.85 16.07 5.74
CA GLU A 55 -15.64 14.83 5.68
C GLU A 55 -14.74 13.59 5.85
N ASP A 56 -15.21 12.60 6.60
CA ASP A 56 -14.49 11.35 6.86
C ASP A 56 -14.33 10.54 5.56
N THR A 57 -13.09 10.30 5.16
CA THR A 57 -12.77 9.54 3.94
C THR A 57 -12.84 8.03 4.11
N LEU A 58 -13.04 7.54 5.35
CA LEU A 58 -12.97 6.14 5.78
C LEU A 58 -11.56 5.52 5.71
N TRP A 59 -10.55 6.33 5.38
CA TRP A 59 -9.14 5.98 5.47
C TRP A 59 -8.56 6.46 6.78
N VAL A 60 -7.71 5.64 7.37
CA VAL A 60 -6.89 6.03 8.51
C VAL A 60 -5.42 6.01 8.11
N ARG A 61 -4.68 7.04 8.45
CA ARG A 61 -3.23 7.09 8.26
C ARG A 61 -2.56 6.27 9.34
N ALA A 62 -1.86 5.22 8.95
CA ALA A 62 -1.14 4.32 9.83
C ALA A 62 0.21 4.91 10.25
N TYR A 63 0.56 4.72 11.53
CA TYR A 63 1.88 5.05 12.08
C TYR A 63 2.50 3.80 12.66
N TYR A 64 3.78 3.60 12.36
CA TYR A 64 4.58 2.48 12.81
C TYR A 64 5.54 2.92 13.90
N SER A 65 6.02 1.98 14.70
CA SER A 65 7.16 2.21 15.60
C SER A 65 8.38 2.65 14.78
N GLU A 66 9.34 3.35 15.39
CA GLU A 66 10.55 3.78 14.65
C GLU A 66 11.32 2.61 14.06
N PHE A 67 11.31 1.46 14.74
CA PHE A 67 11.96 0.24 14.29
C PHE A 67 11.25 -0.34 13.04
N ASP A 68 9.93 -0.58 13.13
CA ASP A 68 9.15 -1.15 12.03
C ASP A 68 9.09 -0.20 10.83
N ARG A 69 9.00 1.11 11.09
CA ARG A 69 8.90 2.13 10.04
C ARG A 69 10.07 2.08 9.08
N LYS A 70 11.29 1.90 9.58
CA LYS A 70 12.48 1.87 8.73
C LYS A 70 12.43 0.68 7.75
N GLU A 71 12.13 -0.50 8.28
CA GLU A 71 12.00 -1.73 7.48
C GLU A 71 10.87 -1.64 6.44
N ILE A 72 9.71 -1.15 6.88
CA ILE A 72 8.52 -0.97 6.02
C ILE A 72 8.79 0.07 4.94
N ASP A 73 9.33 1.23 5.29
CA ASP A 73 9.59 2.30 4.32
C ASP A 73 10.61 1.85 3.27
N ASP A 74 11.68 1.16 3.69
CA ASP A 74 12.68 0.62 2.76
C ASP A 74 12.08 -0.40 1.80
N SER A 75 11.18 -1.25 2.28
CA SER A 75 10.48 -2.26 1.48
C SER A 75 9.46 -1.64 0.52
N LEU A 76 8.70 -0.64 0.96
CA LEU A 76 7.75 0.10 0.12
C LEU A 76 8.45 0.87 -1.01
N LYS A 77 9.61 1.46 -0.74
CA LYS A 77 10.43 2.11 -1.77
C LYS A 77 10.97 1.11 -2.80
N LYS A 78 11.32 -0.12 -2.38
CA LYS A 78 11.70 -1.20 -3.32
C LYS A 78 10.51 -1.63 -4.19
N VAL A 79 9.31 -1.75 -3.61
CA VAL A 79 8.08 -2.00 -4.39
C VAL A 79 7.86 -0.91 -5.43
N TYR A 80 8.05 0.37 -5.07
CA TYR A 80 7.98 1.47 -6.03
C TYR A 80 8.99 1.29 -7.17
N SER A 81 10.26 0.98 -6.87
CA SER A 81 11.30 0.77 -7.88
C SER A 81 10.96 -0.39 -8.81
N ILE A 82 10.37 -1.47 -8.30
CA ILE A 82 9.91 -2.62 -9.09
C ILE A 82 8.77 -2.24 -10.03
N LEU A 83 7.80 -1.44 -9.56
CA LEU A 83 6.59 -1.12 -10.33
C LEU A 83 6.79 -0.02 -11.37
N LEU A 84 7.63 0.98 -11.05
CA LEU A 84 7.65 2.27 -11.76
C LEU A 84 9.04 2.70 -12.23
N SER A 85 10.11 2.11 -11.69
CA SER A 85 11.47 2.31 -12.19
C SER A 85 11.84 1.15 -13.11
N ASP A 86 12.91 1.33 -13.87
CA ASP A 86 13.64 0.28 -14.58
C ASP A 86 14.29 -0.79 -13.67
N GLY A 87 13.87 -0.88 -12.40
CA GLY A 87 14.47 -1.73 -11.38
C GLY A 87 15.79 -1.20 -10.80
N SER A 88 16.22 0.04 -11.12
CA SER A 88 17.44 0.60 -10.54
C SER A 88 17.25 1.10 -9.09
N ASP A 89 18.14 0.68 -8.19
CA ASP A 89 18.12 1.08 -6.78
C ASP A 89 18.62 2.52 -6.54
N ASN A 90 19.20 3.16 -7.56
CA ASN A 90 19.82 4.49 -7.45
C ASN A 90 18.82 5.59 -7.03
N ILE A 91 17.52 5.39 -7.29
CA ILE A 91 16.49 6.35 -6.92
C ILE A 91 16.03 6.23 -5.47
N HIS A 92 16.33 5.13 -4.79
CA HIS A 92 15.78 4.79 -3.46
C HIS A 92 16.02 5.88 -2.41
N GLN A 93 17.21 6.49 -2.42
CA GLN A 93 17.58 7.62 -1.55
C GLN A 93 16.76 8.90 -1.79
N TYR A 94 16.15 9.04 -2.96
CA TYR A 94 15.33 10.18 -3.35
C TYR A 94 13.83 9.92 -3.17
N LEU A 95 13.45 8.71 -2.72
CA LEU A 95 12.07 8.36 -2.45
C LEU A 95 11.74 8.56 -0.97
N ASN A 96 10.58 9.13 -0.71
CA ASN A 96 10.00 9.26 0.62
C ASN A 96 8.63 8.60 0.67
N VAL A 97 8.37 7.82 1.71
CA VAL A 97 7.01 7.33 2.03
C VAL A 97 6.29 8.46 2.75
N ASP A 98 5.43 9.18 2.02
CA ASP A 98 4.69 10.30 2.57
C ASP A 98 3.50 9.84 3.42
N ALA A 99 2.85 8.75 3.02
CA ALA A 99 1.67 8.21 3.70
C ALA A 99 1.50 6.71 3.45
N VAL A 100 1.09 6.01 4.50
CA VAL A 100 0.51 4.68 4.43
C VAL A 100 -0.90 4.81 5.02
N ASP A 101 -1.90 4.80 4.14
CA ASP A 101 -3.29 4.92 4.56
C ASP A 101 -3.96 3.54 4.48
N PHE A 102 -4.63 3.12 5.55
CA PHE A 102 -5.38 1.88 5.65
C PHE A 102 -6.87 2.14 5.47
N CYS A 103 -7.53 1.38 4.60
CA CYS A 103 -8.98 1.47 4.45
C CYS A 103 -9.66 0.63 5.53
N THR A 104 -10.31 1.31 6.48
CA THR A 104 -11.01 0.63 7.59
C THR A 104 -12.31 -0.05 7.14
N PHE A 105 -12.84 0.40 6.01
CA PHE A 105 -14.08 -0.04 5.41
C PHE A 105 -13.82 -0.78 4.09
N GLY A 106 -14.66 -1.75 3.74
CA GLY A 106 -14.55 -2.46 2.45
C GLY A 106 -14.07 -3.91 2.57
N ASN A 107 -14.19 -4.64 1.45
CA ASN A 107 -14.00 -6.09 1.42
C ASN A 107 -12.54 -6.52 1.54
N SER A 108 -11.65 -5.82 0.85
CA SER A 108 -10.22 -6.14 0.78
C SER A 108 -9.36 -5.32 1.75
N LYS A 109 -9.95 -4.29 2.40
CA LYS A 109 -9.26 -3.37 3.33
C LYS A 109 -7.85 -2.99 2.86
N PRO A 110 -7.70 -2.42 1.65
CA PRO A 110 -6.38 -2.20 1.07
C PRO A 110 -5.59 -1.15 1.85
N PHE A 111 -4.27 -1.23 1.71
CA PHE A 111 -3.38 -0.13 2.01
C PHE A 111 -3.17 0.71 0.76
N ARG A 112 -3.18 2.04 0.92
CA ARG A 112 -2.81 3.02 -0.10
C ARG A 112 -1.51 3.68 0.32
N ILE A 113 -0.47 3.49 -0.48
CA ILE A 113 0.87 3.98 -0.18
C ILE A 113 1.16 5.17 -1.10
N LYS A 114 1.53 6.30 -0.51
CA LYS A 114 1.99 7.49 -1.23
C LYS A 114 3.51 7.55 -1.18
N ILE A 115 4.15 7.39 -2.33
CA ILE A 115 5.59 7.61 -2.48
C ILE A 115 5.80 8.93 -3.21
N ARG A 116 6.71 9.76 -2.70
CA ARG A 116 7.12 11.02 -3.33
C ARG A 116 8.60 11.00 -3.65
N ASN A 117 8.94 11.49 -4.84
CA ASN A 117 10.31 11.78 -5.23
C ASN A 117 10.68 13.18 -4.73
N ILE A 118 11.64 13.27 -3.83
CA ILE A 118 12.02 14.54 -3.16
C ILE A 118 12.76 15.51 -4.09
N LEU A 119 13.28 15.06 -5.23
CA LEU A 119 14.02 15.91 -6.17
C LEU A 119 13.10 16.79 -7.03
N ASN A 120 11.92 16.29 -7.37
CA ASN A 120 10.97 16.96 -8.27
C ASN A 120 9.56 17.09 -7.69
N ASP A 121 9.35 16.65 -6.45
CA ASP A 121 8.08 16.68 -5.72
C ASP A 121 6.94 15.87 -6.35
N ASN A 122 7.24 15.03 -7.36
CA ASN A 122 6.25 14.14 -7.96
C ASN A 122 5.92 12.99 -7.00
N PHE A 123 4.64 12.61 -6.94
CA PHE A 123 4.19 11.48 -6.13
C PHE A 123 3.39 10.47 -6.94
N THR A 124 3.38 9.23 -6.48
CA THR A 124 2.54 8.15 -7.01
C THR A 124 1.88 7.39 -5.87
N TYR A 125 0.68 6.90 -6.14
CA TYR A 125 -0.01 5.97 -5.27
C TYR A 125 0.07 4.55 -5.83
N PHE A 126 0.33 3.59 -4.96
CA PHE A 126 0.05 2.18 -5.24
C PHE A 126 -0.70 1.56 -4.07
N TYR A 127 -1.28 0.38 -4.32
CA TYR A 127 -2.14 -0.31 -3.38
C TYR A 127 -1.58 -1.70 -3.10
N ILE A 128 -1.62 -2.08 -1.82
CA ILE A 128 -1.33 -3.44 -1.34
C ILE A 128 -2.61 -3.99 -0.71
#